data_AF-A0A6S7GSF3-F1
#
_entry.id   AF-A0A6S7GSF3-F1
#
_cell.length_a   1.000
_cell.length_b   1.000
_cell.length_c   1.000
_cell.angle_alpha   90.00
_cell.angle_beta   90.00
_cell.angle_gamma   90.00
#
_symmetry.space_group_name_H-M   'P 1'
#
loop_
_entity.id
_entity.type
_entity.pdbx_description
1 polymer ?
#
loop_
_entity_poly.entity_id
_entity_poly.type
_entity_poly.pdbx_seq_one_letter_code
_entity_poly.pdbx_strand_id
1 'polypeptide(L)'
;MLPIVQEEEADVVDDASYQCNEPGCSYVSANFEALQDHINFGKHVLSTKGNKGIYDRLRRDWAHKFATLSIEPVNRTSNILVKVSYSRQDWTPESRGWALQNPSGGGTRFSEKVKSYLQSRFDTGELAGRKADTNQVSKEMRAARNLDGTRKFNREEWLAARKRKRQTEGKETALAGDNADAENEEQLLEDEIEFLNEKHRNQVIEEVLDQVGLVHPITYDGYNICELAKLDKLSRFKVIELKEMCNFFELSPKARDTKPLLIE
;
A
#
# COMPACT_ATOMS: atom_id res chain seq x y z
N MET A 1 24.60 -83.61 -6.11
CA MET A 1 23.85 -83.31 -4.87
C MET A 1 24.73 -82.39 -4.04
N LEU A 2 24.33 -81.13 -3.89
CA LEU A 2 24.85 -80.17 -2.90
C LEU A 2 24.19 -80.44 -1.52
N PRO A 3 24.53 -79.78 -0.37
CA PRO A 3 25.65 -78.87 0.02
C PRO A 3 26.13 -79.02 1.53
N ILE A 4 26.84 -77.98 2.06
CA ILE A 4 26.96 -77.48 3.49
C ILE A 4 28.17 -78.01 4.31
N VAL A 5 29.06 -77.25 5.00
CA VAL A 5 29.22 -75.81 5.37
C VAL A 5 30.65 -75.52 5.92
N GLN A 6 31.16 -74.29 5.65
CA GLN A 6 32.04 -73.29 6.37
C GLN A 6 33.13 -73.78 7.38
N GLU A 7 34.30 -73.14 7.55
CA GLU A 7 34.66 -71.74 7.91
C GLU A 7 36.13 -71.44 7.45
N GLU A 8 36.46 -70.28 6.84
CA GLU A 8 36.99 -69.02 7.44
C GLU A 8 38.51 -69.12 7.78
N GLU A 9 39.43 -68.38 7.15
CA GLU A 9 39.82 -67.00 7.49
C GLU A 9 40.20 -66.16 6.25
N ALA A 10 39.68 -64.93 6.23
CA ALA A 10 40.08 -63.88 5.30
C ALA A 10 41.19 -63.03 5.93
N ASP A 11 42.33 -62.94 5.26
CA ASP A 11 43.45 -62.08 5.68
C ASP A 11 43.11 -60.62 5.34
N VAL A 12 42.85 -59.82 6.38
CA VAL A 12 42.49 -58.40 6.28
C VAL A 12 43.80 -57.61 6.16
N VAL A 13 44.16 -57.22 4.94
CA VAL A 13 45.22 -56.21 4.74
C VAL A 13 44.60 -54.83 4.99
N ASP A 14 44.85 -54.29 6.16
CA ASP A 14 44.55 -52.91 6.55
C ASP A 14 45.39 -51.96 5.67
N ASP A 15 44.76 -51.29 4.70
CA ASP A 15 45.42 -50.31 3.81
C ASP A 15 45.69 -49.02 4.61
N ALA A 16 46.75 -49.06 5.43
CA ALA A 16 47.17 -47.95 6.27
C ALA A 16 47.70 -46.78 5.41
N SER A 17 46.78 -45.95 4.92
CA SER A 17 47.13 -44.74 4.18
C SER A 17 47.74 -43.66 5.08
N TYR A 18 48.85 -43.06 4.64
CA TYR A 18 49.57 -41.99 5.31
C TYR A 18 49.07 -40.63 4.82
N GLN A 19 48.78 -39.72 5.75
CA GLN A 19 48.30 -38.37 5.45
C GLN A 19 49.32 -37.32 5.84
N CYS A 20 49.37 -36.22 5.08
CA CYS A 20 50.21 -35.08 5.42
C CYS A 20 49.67 -34.33 6.65
N ASN A 21 50.54 -34.08 7.63
CA ASN A 21 50.18 -33.36 8.86
C ASN A 21 50.16 -31.82 8.69
N GLU A 22 50.55 -31.28 7.53
CA GLU A 22 50.52 -29.84 7.30
C GLU A 22 49.08 -29.30 7.19
N PRO A 23 48.73 -28.21 7.91
CA PRO A 23 47.38 -27.68 7.94
C PRO A 23 46.91 -27.24 6.54
N GLY A 24 45.93 -27.97 6.01
CA GLY A 24 45.30 -27.70 4.72
C GLY A 24 45.81 -28.56 3.56
N CYS A 25 46.87 -29.35 3.76
CA CYS A 25 47.30 -30.33 2.75
C CYS A 25 46.39 -31.56 2.76
N SER A 26 45.87 -31.98 1.61
CA SER A 26 45.06 -33.22 1.49
C SER A 26 45.79 -34.35 0.78
N TYR A 27 47.12 -34.37 0.84
CA TYR A 27 47.88 -35.45 0.23
C TYR A 27 47.77 -36.71 1.09
N VAL A 28 47.45 -37.82 0.44
CA VAL A 28 47.32 -39.15 1.03
C VAL A 28 48.12 -40.13 0.16
N SER A 29 48.99 -40.93 0.77
CA SER A 29 49.78 -41.95 0.09
C SER A 29 49.65 -43.30 0.77
N ALA A 30 49.78 -44.39 0.00
CA ALA A 30 49.75 -45.75 0.55
C ALA A 30 51.03 -46.09 1.33
N ASN A 31 52.16 -45.45 1.01
CA ASN A 31 53.46 -45.77 1.58
C ASN A 31 54.07 -44.56 2.31
N PHE A 32 54.82 -44.85 3.38
CA PHE A 32 55.50 -43.83 4.17
C PHE A 32 56.60 -43.09 3.38
N GLU A 33 57.36 -43.79 2.54
CA GLU A 33 58.40 -43.17 1.71
C GLU A 33 57.82 -42.10 0.75
N ALA A 34 56.66 -42.38 0.16
CA ALA A 34 55.95 -41.42 -0.67
C ALA A 34 55.39 -40.21 0.12
N LEU A 35 55.06 -40.38 1.40
CA LEU A 35 54.72 -39.27 2.29
C LEU A 35 55.98 -38.45 2.63
N GLN A 36 57.09 -39.12 2.92
CA GLN A 36 58.36 -38.50 3.26
C GLN A 36 58.88 -37.65 2.09
N ASP A 37 58.81 -38.17 0.86
CA ASP A 37 59.15 -37.43 -0.35
C ASP A 37 58.22 -36.24 -0.59
N HIS A 38 56.92 -36.39 -0.29
CA HIS A 38 55.98 -35.28 -0.34
C HIS A 38 56.34 -34.16 0.65
N ILE A 39 56.75 -34.52 1.87
CA ILE A 39 57.17 -33.57 2.90
C ILE A 39 58.50 -32.89 2.51
N ASN A 40 59.44 -33.65 1.96
CA ASN A 40 60.79 -33.13 1.67
C ASN A 40 60.87 -32.33 0.36
N PHE A 41 60.14 -32.76 -0.67
CA PHE A 41 60.28 -32.25 -2.04
C PHE A 41 58.95 -31.93 -2.72
N GLY A 42 57.82 -32.39 -2.16
CA GLY A 42 56.50 -32.17 -2.72
C GLY A 42 55.98 -30.75 -2.51
N LYS A 43 55.02 -30.34 -3.34
CA LYS A 43 54.24 -29.12 -3.09
C LYS A 43 52.98 -29.49 -2.32
N HIS A 44 52.77 -28.85 -1.17
CA HIS A 44 51.50 -28.98 -0.44
C HIS A 44 50.38 -28.34 -1.26
N VAL A 45 49.54 -29.18 -1.87
CA VAL A 45 48.31 -28.71 -2.51
C VAL A 45 47.31 -28.50 -1.40
N LEU A 46 47.07 -27.23 -1.06
CA LEU A 46 45.98 -26.86 -0.17
C LEU A 46 44.69 -27.34 -0.80
N SER A 47 44.02 -28.30 -0.16
CA SER A 47 42.69 -28.72 -0.59
C SER A 47 41.78 -27.51 -0.40
N THR A 48 41.58 -26.76 -1.47
CA THR A 48 40.58 -25.70 -1.52
C THR A 48 39.19 -26.33 -1.68
N LYS A 49 38.96 -27.51 -1.07
CA LYS A 49 37.63 -28.06 -0.81
C LYS A 49 37.06 -27.28 0.38
N GLY A 50 36.60 -26.11 0.03
CA GLY A 50 36.19 -25.07 0.95
C GLY A 50 36.25 -23.78 0.19
N ASN A 51 35.38 -23.67 -0.82
CA ASN A 51 34.96 -22.41 -1.40
C ASN A 51 34.65 -21.50 -0.21
N LYS A 52 35.61 -20.67 0.21
CA LYS A 52 35.43 -19.73 1.34
C LYS A 52 34.13 -19.03 1.02
N GLY A 53 33.08 -19.28 1.80
CA GLY A 53 31.76 -18.77 1.49
C GLY A 53 31.91 -17.28 1.26
N ILE A 54 31.16 -16.71 0.31
CA ILE A 54 31.23 -15.26 0.02
C ILE A 54 31.17 -14.46 1.34
N TYR A 55 30.42 -14.98 2.31
CA TYR A 55 30.33 -14.51 3.70
C TYR A 55 31.64 -14.58 4.51
N ASP A 56 32.43 -15.65 4.42
CA ASP A 56 33.71 -15.76 5.11
C ASP A 56 34.76 -14.81 4.55
N ARG A 57 34.70 -14.55 3.23
CA ARG A 57 35.53 -13.51 2.60
C ARG A 57 35.09 -12.13 3.06
N LEU A 58 33.79 -11.85 3.05
CA LEU A 58 33.22 -10.57 3.48
C LEU A 58 33.54 -10.28 4.96
N ARG A 59 33.42 -11.27 5.85
CA ARG A 59 33.76 -11.13 7.28
C ARG A 59 35.24 -10.79 7.49
N ARG A 60 36.14 -11.44 6.74
CA ARG A 60 37.58 -11.11 6.80
C ARG A 60 37.85 -9.71 6.28
N ASP A 61 37.29 -9.34 5.13
CA ASP A 61 37.49 -8.01 4.55
C ASP A 61 36.93 -6.90 5.46
N TRP A 62 35.80 -7.14 6.11
CA TRP A 62 35.25 -6.24 7.13
C TRP A 62 36.16 -6.14 8.34
N ALA A 63 36.54 -7.26 8.96
CA ALA A 63 37.44 -7.25 10.12
C ALA A 63 38.75 -6.50 9.82
N HIS A 64 39.30 -6.69 8.62
CA HIS A 64 40.53 -6.03 8.20
C HIS A 64 40.37 -4.52 8.01
N LYS A 65 39.22 -4.05 7.51
CA LYS A 65 38.90 -2.62 7.37
C LYS A 65 38.69 -1.92 8.71
N PHE A 66 38.14 -2.63 9.70
CA PHE A 66 37.87 -2.07 11.02
C PHE A 66 39.04 -2.23 12.00
N ALA A 67 40.00 -3.13 11.74
CA ALA A 67 41.21 -3.26 12.54
C ALA A 67 42.13 -2.01 12.44
N THR A 68 42.10 -1.27 11.34
CA THR A 68 42.87 -0.03 11.16
C THR A 68 42.17 1.22 11.69
N LEU A 69 40.89 1.12 12.05
CA LEU A 69 40.12 2.23 12.61
C LEU A 69 40.28 2.20 14.14
N SER A 70 41.27 2.95 14.63
CA SER A 70 41.35 3.24 16.06
C SER A 70 40.18 4.15 16.44
N ILE A 71 39.14 3.59 17.06
CA ILE A 71 38.14 4.40 17.74
C ILE A 71 38.79 4.81 19.06
N GLU A 72 39.42 5.99 19.08
CA GLU A 72 39.77 6.58 20.36
C GLU A 72 38.47 6.76 21.16
N PRO A 73 38.39 6.23 22.39
CA PRO A 73 37.21 6.43 23.22
C PRO A 73 37.18 7.91 23.61
N VAL A 74 36.37 8.69 22.89
CA VAL A 74 35.99 10.02 23.36
C VAL A 74 35.14 9.79 24.62
N ASN A 75 35.80 9.84 25.77
CA ASN A 75 35.18 9.94 27.08
C ASN A 75 34.34 11.22 27.11
N ARG A 76 33.09 11.12 26.64
CA ARG A 76 32.10 12.20 26.73
C ARG A 76 31.53 12.24 28.15
N THR A 77 32.32 12.74 29.08
CA THR A 77 31.84 13.26 30.35
C THR A 77 32.59 14.54 30.69
N SER A 78 32.19 15.65 30.06
CA SER A 78 32.29 16.96 30.69
C SER A 78 31.32 17.92 30.01
N ASN A 79 30.36 18.39 30.80
CA ASN A 79 29.52 19.52 30.46
C ASN A 79 30.41 20.76 30.35
N ILE A 80 30.84 21.09 29.13
CA ILE A 80 31.41 22.39 28.83
C ILE A 80 30.57 22.98 27.72
N LEU A 81 29.73 23.95 28.11
CA LEU A 81 29.08 24.90 27.22
C LEU A 81 30.17 25.71 26.49
N VAL A 82 30.72 25.16 25.41
CA VAL A 82 31.47 25.94 24.44
C VAL A 82 30.46 26.48 23.45
N LYS A 83 30.12 27.76 23.64
CA LYS A 83 29.34 28.57 22.71
C LYS A 83 30.17 28.74 21.43
N VAL A 84 30.10 27.78 20.52
CA VAL A 84 30.65 27.94 19.17
C VAL A 84 29.58 28.58 18.31
N SER A 85 29.79 29.86 18.01
CA SER A 85 29.06 30.59 16.99
C SER A 85 29.39 30.03 15.60
N TYR A 86 28.54 29.16 15.09
CA TYR A 86 28.47 28.90 13.66
C TYR A 86 27.38 29.80 13.06
N SER A 87 27.76 30.59 12.07
CA SER A 87 26.83 31.32 11.21
C SER A 87 25.79 30.33 10.66
N ARG A 88 24.51 30.72 10.67
CA ARG A 88 23.46 30.02 9.92
C ARG A 88 23.82 30.08 8.43
N GLN A 89 24.51 29.06 7.95
CA GLN A 89 24.30 28.64 6.58
C GLN A 89 23.07 27.74 6.59
N ASP A 90 22.08 28.14 5.80
CA ASP A 90 20.87 27.37 5.56
C ASP A 90 21.24 25.96 5.09
N TRP A 91 21.09 25.00 5.99
CA TRP A 91 21.26 23.60 5.68
C TRP A 91 20.00 23.13 4.97
N THR A 92 20.04 23.05 3.64
CA THR A 92 19.06 22.25 2.89
C THR A 92 19.23 20.79 3.33
N PRO A 93 18.19 20.08 3.80
CA PRO A 93 18.33 18.70 4.24
C PRO A 93 18.61 17.81 3.03
N GLU A 94 19.88 17.63 2.69
CA GLU A 94 20.28 16.53 1.82
C GLU A 94 19.85 15.22 2.48
N SER A 95 19.22 14.40 1.64
CA SER A 95 18.60 13.10 1.94
C SER A 95 19.33 12.36 3.06
N ARG A 96 18.71 12.33 4.25
CA ARG A 96 19.23 11.55 5.39
C ARG A 96 19.42 10.10 4.94
N GLY A 97 20.60 9.55 5.20
CA GLY A 97 20.96 8.18 4.84
C GLY A 97 19.98 7.15 5.40
N TRP A 98 19.91 5.98 4.74
CA TRP A 98 18.95 4.89 4.94
C TRP A 98 18.88 4.31 6.37
N ALA A 99 19.77 4.73 7.27
CA ALA A 99 19.89 4.24 8.64
C ALA A 99 19.08 5.05 9.67
N LEU A 100 18.57 6.24 9.32
CA LEU A 100 17.66 6.99 10.19
C LEU A 100 16.22 6.65 9.80
N GLN A 101 15.45 6.08 10.72
CA GLN A 101 14.00 6.05 10.57
C GLN A 101 13.54 7.48 10.35
N ASN A 102 12.97 7.75 9.17
CA ASN A 102 12.28 9.00 8.93
C ASN A 102 11.28 9.18 10.08
N PRO A 103 11.22 10.36 10.72
CA PRO A 103 10.17 10.63 11.70
C PRO A 103 8.86 10.31 10.98
N SER A 104 8.08 9.36 11.51
CA SER A 104 6.88 8.85 10.86
C SER A 104 6.06 10.01 10.34
N GLY A 105 6.22 10.33 9.05
CA GLY A 105 5.60 11.48 8.43
C GLY A 105 4.12 11.28 8.64
N GLY A 106 3.49 12.22 9.35
CA GLY A 106 2.17 12.08 9.94
C GLY A 106 1.24 11.29 9.03
N GLY A 107 1.01 10.03 9.38
CA GLY A 107 0.18 9.14 8.57
C GLY A 107 -1.14 9.86 8.32
N THR A 108 -1.58 9.91 7.06
CA THR A 108 -2.78 10.63 6.64
C THR A 108 -3.91 10.23 7.57
N ARG A 109 -4.27 11.13 8.48
CA ARG A 109 -5.31 10.86 9.48
C ARG A 109 -6.60 10.63 8.70
N PHE A 110 -7.43 9.70 9.17
CA PHE A 110 -8.75 9.53 8.57
C PHE A 110 -9.48 10.87 8.56
N SER A 111 -10.13 11.17 7.44
CA SER A 111 -11.07 12.28 7.33
C SER A 111 -12.13 12.14 8.42
N GLU A 112 -12.63 13.26 8.95
CA GLU A 112 -13.64 13.24 10.02
C GLU A 112 -14.93 12.54 9.57
N LYS A 113 -15.22 12.60 8.26
CA LYS A 113 -16.30 11.84 7.63
C LYS A 113 -16.12 10.33 7.77
N VAL A 114 -14.90 9.85 7.56
CA VAL A 114 -14.57 8.41 7.69
C VAL A 114 -14.65 7.99 9.15
N LYS A 115 -14.14 8.81 10.07
CA LYS A 115 -14.21 8.49 11.50
C LYS A 115 -15.63 8.41 12.01
N SER A 116 -16.47 9.39 11.72
CA SER A 116 -17.87 9.40 12.16
C SER A 116 -18.66 8.20 11.60
N TYR A 117 -18.39 7.79 10.35
CA TYR A 117 -19.01 6.61 9.77
C TYR A 117 -18.55 5.30 10.43
N LEU A 118 -17.24 5.14 10.64
CA LEU A 118 -16.69 3.97 11.32
C LEU A 118 -17.17 3.89 12.77
N GLN A 119 -17.28 5.04 13.46
CA GLN A 119 -17.84 5.12 14.81
C GLN A 119 -19.31 4.69 14.82
N SER A 120 -20.14 5.22 13.91
CA SER A 120 -21.55 4.82 13.81
C SER A 120 -21.72 3.31 13.54
N ARG A 121 -20.87 2.73 12.68
CA ARG A 121 -20.84 1.28 12.43
C ARG A 121 -20.40 0.49 13.66
N PHE A 122 -19.46 1.02 14.44
CA PHE A 122 -19.03 0.44 15.70
C PHE A 122 -20.16 0.43 16.73
N ASP A 123 -20.80 1.58 16.97
CA ASP A 123 -21.91 1.72 17.93
C ASP A 123 -23.10 0.81 17.55
N THR A 124 -23.38 0.69 16.24
CA THR A 124 -24.39 -0.25 15.74
C THR A 124 -24.02 -1.70 16.06
N GLY A 125 -22.75 -2.05 15.93
CA GLY A 125 -22.23 -3.37 16.28
C GLY A 125 -22.27 -3.66 17.78
N GLU A 126 -22.05 -2.64 18.62
CA GLU A 126 -22.22 -2.74 20.07
C GLU A 126 -23.68 -3.01 20.45
N LEU A 127 -24.63 -2.27 19.87
CA LEU A 127 -26.05 -2.49 20.10
C LEU A 127 -26.53 -3.87 19.62
N ALA A 128 -26.00 -4.34 18.48
CA ALA A 128 -26.34 -5.65 17.92
C ALA A 128 -25.57 -6.81 18.59
N GLY A 129 -24.62 -6.52 19.48
CA GLY A 129 -23.73 -7.51 20.11
C GLY A 129 -22.82 -8.25 19.11
N ARG A 130 -22.66 -7.74 17.89
CA ARG A 130 -21.84 -8.33 16.82
C ARG A 130 -20.97 -7.27 16.18
N LYS A 131 -19.65 -7.47 16.26
CA LYS A 131 -18.68 -6.60 15.60
C LYS A 131 -18.87 -6.65 14.09
N ALA A 132 -18.91 -5.47 13.45
CA ALA A 132 -18.98 -5.36 12.01
C ALA A 132 -17.70 -5.92 11.35
N ASP A 133 -17.86 -6.66 10.26
CA ASP A 133 -16.72 -7.18 9.49
C ASP A 133 -15.99 -6.05 8.75
N THR A 134 -14.67 -6.07 8.81
CA THR A 134 -13.81 -5.04 8.21
C THR A 134 -13.87 -5.02 6.69
N ASN A 135 -13.99 -6.18 6.04
CA ASN A 135 -14.09 -6.25 4.58
C ASN A 135 -15.46 -5.76 4.13
N GLN A 136 -16.51 -6.16 4.84
CA GLN A 136 -17.87 -5.66 4.62
C GLN A 136 -17.96 -4.14 4.78
N VAL A 137 -17.43 -3.57 5.86
CA VAL A 137 -17.40 -2.11 6.07
C VAL A 137 -16.65 -1.41 4.93
N SER A 138 -15.57 -2.00 4.42
CA SER A 138 -14.83 -1.44 3.29
C SER A 138 -15.63 -1.44 1.99
N LYS A 139 -16.44 -2.48 1.73
CA LYS A 139 -17.37 -2.52 0.59
C LYS A 139 -18.50 -1.50 0.75
N GLU A 140 -19.04 -1.38 1.96
CA GLU A 140 -20.09 -0.42 2.27
C GLU A 140 -19.61 1.03 2.15
N MET A 141 -18.38 1.33 2.58
CA MET A 141 -17.78 2.64 2.37
C MET A 141 -17.62 2.96 0.88
N ARG A 142 -17.30 1.97 0.03
CA ARG A 142 -17.25 2.15 -1.43
C ARG A 142 -18.63 2.43 -2.02
N ALA A 143 -19.67 1.76 -1.53
CA ALA A 143 -21.04 1.88 -2.01
C ALA A 143 -21.82 3.06 -1.40
N ALA A 144 -21.40 3.60 -0.26
CA ALA A 144 -22.13 4.64 0.45
C ALA A 144 -22.34 5.89 -0.42
N ARG A 145 -23.59 6.39 -0.44
CA ARG A 145 -24.02 7.61 -1.13
C ARG A 145 -24.57 8.64 -0.14
N ASN A 146 -24.49 9.92 -0.51
CA ASN A 146 -25.13 11.03 0.18
C ASN A 146 -26.60 11.14 -0.23
N LEU A 147 -27.36 12.02 0.43
CA LEU A 147 -28.75 12.31 0.07
C LEU A 147 -28.89 12.83 -1.37
N ASP A 148 -27.85 13.51 -1.86
CA ASP A 148 -27.78 14.04 -3.23
C ASP A 148 -27.39 12.97 -4.28
N GLY A 149 -27.34 11.69 -3.91
CA GLY A 149 -26.94 10.58 -4.79
C GLY A 149 -25.44 10.47 -5.06
N THR A 150 -24.64 11.48 -4.67
CA THR A 150 -23.18 11.50 -4.83
C THR A 150 -22.46 10.52 -3.90
N ARG A 151 -21.26 10.06 -4.27
CA ARG A 151 -20.45 9.15 -3.42
C ARG A 151 -20.08 9.81 -2.10
N LYS A 152 -20.26 9.08 -0.98
CA LYS A 152 -20.04 9.61 0.38
C LYS A 152 -18.56 9.76 0.74
N PHE A 153 -17.69 8.93 0.17
CA PHE A 153 -16.25 8.92 0.42
C PHE A 153 -15.47 8.92 -0.89
N ASN A 154 -14.37 9.68 -0.92
CA ASN A 154 -13.45 9.64 -2.05
C ASN A 154 -12.47 8.46 -1.94
N ARG A 155 -11.90 8.01 -3.07
CA ARG A 155 -10.98 6.86 -3.15
C ARG A 155 -9.82 6.98 -2.16
N GLU A 156 -9.24 8.16 -2.04
CA GLU A 156 -8.11 8.45 -1.15
C GLU A 156 -8.49 8.35 0.34
N GLU A 157 -9.73 8.68 0.70
CA GLU A 157 -10.18 8.75 2.09
C GLU A 157 -10.30 7.36 2.75
N TRP A 158 -10.64 6.33 1.99
CA TRP A 158 -10.73 4.96 2.50
C TRP A 158 -9.49 4.09 2.16
N LEU A 159 -8.70 4.45 1.12
CA LEU A 159 -7.39 3.82 0.85
C LEU A 159 -6.33 4.10 1.93
N ALA A 160 -6.47 5.19 2.69
CA ALA A 160 -5.63 5.47 3.86
C ALA A 160 -5.73 4.37 4.95
N ALA A 161 -6.74 3.50 4.90
CA ALA A 161 -6.82 2.29 5.72
C ALA A 161 -5.96 1.13 5.17
N ARG A 162 -5.94 0.91 3.85
CA ARG A 162 -5.19 -0.20 3.19
C ARG A 162 -3.68 -0.03 3.33
N LYS A 163 -3.15 1.20 3.28
CA LYS A 163 -1.72 1.47 3.53
C LYS A 163 -1.27 1.11 4.95
N ARG A 164 -2.18 1.14 5.94
CA ARG A 164 -1.89 0.77 7.34
C ARG A 164 -1.86 -0.74 7.57
N LYS A 165 -2.75 -1.51 6.95
CA LYS A 165 -2.80 -2.99 7.09
C LYS A 165 -1.49 -3.65 6.60
N ARG A 166 -0.96 -3.20 5.47
CA ARG A 166 0.34 -3.66 4.93
C ARG A 166 1.55 -3.36 5.83
N GLN A 167 1.50 -2.29 6.64
CA GLN A 167 2.60 -1.95 7.56
C GLN A 167 2.56 -2.74 8.86
N THR A 168 1.39 -3.23 9.31
CA THR A 168 1.25 -3.97 10.57
C THR A 168 1.24 -5.49 10.39
N GLU A 169 0.83 -6.00 9.22
CA GLU A 169 0.74 -7.45 8.93
C GLU A 169 1.91 -7.96 8.08
N GLY A 170 2.91 -7.12 7.82
CA GLY A 170 4.13 -7.51 7.11
C GLY A 170 5.02 -8.42 7.95
N LYS A 171 4.63 -9.68 8.16
CA LYS A 171 5.58 -10.77 8.42
C LYS A 171 5.08 -12.20 8.19
N GLU A 172 3.80 -12.48 7.97
CA GLU A 172 3.36 -13.87 7.80
C GLU A 172 2.34 -14.00 6.66
N THR A 173 2.59 -14.95 5.75
CA THR A 173 1.79 -15.36 4.56
C THR A 173 2.17 -14.74 3.20
N ALA A 174 3.34 -15.16 2.68
CA ALA A 174 3.81 -14.85 1.32
C ALA A 174 3.39 -15.87 0.25
N LEU A 175 2.36 -16.71 0.45
CA LEU A 175 2.08 -17.85 -0.45
C LEU A 175 0.62 -17.99 -0.93
N ALA A 176 -0.26 -17.01 -0.70
CA ALA A 176 -1.65 -17.06 -1.18
C ALA A 176 -2.19 -15.74 -1.78
N GLY A 177 -1.32 -14.74 -2.03
CA GLY A 177 -1.73 -13.34 -2.22
C GLY A 177 -2.03 -12.88 -3.65
N ASP A 178 -1.55 -13.55 -4.69
CA ASP A 178 -1.50 -12.91 -6.02
C ASP A 178 -2.85 -12.76 -6.73
N ASN A 179 -3.77 -13.72 -6.61
CA ASN A 179 -5.06 -13.64 -7.31
C ASN A 179 -6.09 -12.75 -6.60
N ALA A 180 -6.13 -12.76 -5.26
CA ALA A 180 -7.07 -11.94 -4.48
C ALA A 180 -6.71 -10.44 -4.51
N ASP A 181 -5.42 -10.11 -4.68
CA ASP A 181 -4.99 -8.72 -4.87
C ASP A 181 -5.33 -8.20 -6.28
N ALA A 182 -5.25 -9.04 -7.31
CA ALA A 182 -5.59 -8.67 -8.69
C ALA A 182 -7.09 -8.39 -8.88
N GLU A 183 -7.97 -9.28 -8.41
CA GLU A 183 -9.44 -9.12 -8.51
C GLU A 183 -9.94 -7.85 -7.78
N ASN A 184 -9.31 -7.51 -6.65
CA ASN A 184 -9.66 -6.32 -5.88
C ASN A 184 -9.14 -5.03 -6.54
N GLU A 185 -8.00 -5.10 -7.26
CA GLU A 185 -7.50 -3.98 -8.04
C GLU A 185 -8.31 -3.74 -9.31
N GLU A 186 -8.78 -4.80 -9.97
CA GLU A 186 -9.68 -4.71 -11.12
C GLU A 186 -11.02 -4.07 -10.76
N GLN A 187 -11.66 -4.53 -9.68
CA GLN A 187 -12.91 -3.93 -9.20
C GLN A 187 -12.73 -2.47 -8.74
N LEU A 188 -11.52 -2.10 -8.31
CA LEU A 188 -11.21 -0.72 -7.97
C LEU A 188 -11.05 0.19 -9.19
N LEU A 189 -10.55 -0.36 -10.29
CA LEU A 189 -10.45 0.35 -11.56
C LEU A 189 -11.85 0.52 -12.17
N GLU A 190 -12.70 -0.50 -12.08
CA GLU A 190 -14.07 -0.46 -12.56
C GLU A 190 -14.90 0.61 -11.84
N ASP A 191 -14.81 0.67 -10.49
CA ASP A 191 -15.41 1.72 -9.67
C ASP A 191 -14.96 3.15 -10.06
N GLU A 192 -13.70 3.31 -10.49
CA GLU A 192 -13.14 4.60 -10.91
C GLU A 192 -13.64 4.99 -12.31
N ILE A 193 -13.71 4.03 -13.23
CA ILE A 193 -14.26 4.22 -14.57
C ILE A 193 -15.73 4.67 -14.47
N GLU A 194 -16.54 4.03 -13.63
CA GLU A 194 -17.92 4.41 -13.41
C GLU A 194 -18.03 5.86 -12.89
N PHE A 195 -17.19 6.23 -11.93
CA PHE A 195 -17.16 7.60 -11.39
C PHE A 195 -16.78 8.65 -12.44
N LEU A 196 -15.76 8.37 -13.26
CA LEU A 196 -15.34 9.27 -14.33
C LEU A 196 -16.42 9.40 -15.40
N ASN A 197 -17.11 8.32 -15.73
CA ASN A 197 -18.25 8.34 -16.66
C ASN A 197 -19.41 9.18 -16.14
N GLU A 198 -19.80 9.01 -14.86
CA GLU A 198 -20.86 9.83 -14.25
C GLU A 198 -20.48 11.31 -14.23
N LYS A 199 -19.22 11.62 -13.88
CA LYS A 199 -18.71 12.99 -13.90
C LYS A 199 -18.74 13.58 -15.31
N HIS A 200 -18.27 12.84 -16.30
CA HIS A 200 -18.28 13.26 -17.70
C HIS A 200 -19.70 13.47 -18.20
N ARG A 201 -20.63 12.58 -17.86
CA ARG A 201 -22.07 12.73 -18.17
C ARG A 201 -22.62 14.03 -17.60
N ASN A 202 -22.32 14.34 -16.35
CA ASN A 202 -22.76 15.58 -15.70
C ASN A 202 -22.14 16.82 -16.33
N GLN A 203 -20.86 16.76 -16.74
CA GLN A 203 -20.20 17.84 -17.48
C GLN A 203 -20.85 18.08 -18.84
N VAL A 204 -21.14 17.01 -19.59
CA VAL A 204 -21.85 17.13 -20.89
C VAL A 204 -23.24 17.73 -20.69
N ILE A 205 -23.96 17.35 -19.62
CA ILE A 205 -25.26 17.97 -19.30
C ILE A 205 -25.08 19.47 -19.06
N GLU A 206 -24.08 19.87 -18.27
CA GLU A 206 -23.78 21.28 -17.98
C GLU A 206 -23.43 22.06 -19.26
N GLU A 207 -22.56 21.51 -20.11
CA GLU A 207 -22.20 22.10 -21.41
C GLU A 207 -23.41 22.24 -22.35
N VAL A 208 -24.30 21.25 -22.38
CA VAL A 208 -25.54 21.32 -23.16
C VAL A 208 -26.46 22.40 -22.60
N LEU A 209 -26.61 22.51 -21.28
CA LEU A 209 -27.42 23.56 -20.65
C LEU A 209 -26.89 24.96 -20.98
N ASP A 210 -25.56 25.14 -20.98
CA ASP A 210 -24.90 26.37 -21.40
C ASP A 210 -25.14 26.68 -22.89
N GLN A 211 -25.05 25.68 -23.76
CA GLN A 211 -25.29 25.85 -25.21
C GLN A 211 -26.75 26.15 -25.54
N VAL A 212 -27.70 25.52 -24.84
CA VAL A 212 -29.14 25.75 -25.03
C VAL A 212 -29.54 27.12 -24.46
N GLY A 213 -28.72 27.72 -23.58
CA GLY A 213 -28.96 29.06 -23.05
C GLY A 213 -30.14 29.12 -22.08
N LEU A 214 -30.44 28.02 -21.38
CA LEU A 214 -31.46 28.01 -20.33
C LEU A 214 -30.94 28.76 -19.11
N VAL A 215 -31.21 30.07 -19.06
CA VAL A 215 -30.77 30.93 -17.94
C VAL A 215 -31.74 30.79 -16.78
N HIS A 216 -31.31 30.08 -15.73
CA HIS A 216 -31.91 30.24 -14.41
C HIS A 216 -31.41 31.56 -13.76
N PRO A 217 -32.27 32.30 -13.05
CA PRO A 217 -33.68 32.02 -12.78
C PRO A 217 -34.62 32.45 -13.92
N ILE A 218 -35.60 31.59 -14.22
CA ILE A 218 -36.73 31.92 -15.10
C ILE A 218 -37.62 32.92 -14.36
N THR A 219 -37.77 34.12 -14.93
CA THR A 219 -38.57 35.19 -14.33
C THR A 219 -39.75 35.59 -15.20
N TYR A 220 -40.89 35.88 -14.56
CA TYR A 220 -42.08 36.47 -15.19
C TYR A 220 -42.63 37.56 -14.27
N ASP A 221 -42.86 38.76 -14.80
CA ASP A 221 -43.43 39.89 -14.06
C ASP A 221 -42.74 40.18 -12.70
N GLY A 222 -41.41 40.07 -12.67
CA GLY A 222 -40.60 40.27 -11.46
C GLY A 222 -40.61 39.08 -10.46
N TYR A 223 -41.35 38.01 -10.74
CA TYR A 223 -41.34 36.78 -9.95
C TYR A 223 -40.31 35.78 -10.47
N ASN A 224 -39.49 35.23 -9.56
CA ASN A 224 -38.61 34.10 -9.85
C ASN A 224 -39.42 32.79 -9.83
N ILE A 225 -39.82 32.31 -11.00
CA ILE A 225 -40.66 31.11 -11.14
C ILE A 225 -39.94 29.88 -10.62
N CYS A 226 -38.62 29.80 -10.79
CA CYS A 226 -37.83 28.66 -10.33
C CYS A 226 -37.81 28.55 -8.80
N GLU A 227 -37.71 29.67 -8.10
CA GLU A 227 -37.84 29.70 -6.64
C GLU A 227 -39.27 29.37 -6.21
N LEU A 228 -40.27 29.89 -6.91
CA LEU A 228 -41.68 29.59 -6.62
C LEU A 228 -42.01 28.10 -6.81
N ALA A 229 -41.42 27.44 -7.81
CA ALA A 229 -41.54 26.01 -8.04
C ALA A 229 -40.86 25.20 -6.92
N LYS A 230 -39.61 25.55 -6.56
CA LYS A 230 -38.87 24.89 -5.45
C LYS A 230 -39.58 25.01 -4.11
N LEU A 231 -40.31 26.10 -3.88
CA LEU A 231 -41.04 26.36 -2.64
C LEU A 231 -42.51 25.90 -2.68
N ASP A 232 -42.96 25.26 -3.76
CA ASP A 232 -44.35 24.85 -4.00
C ASP A 232 -45.38 26.01 -3.85
N LYS A 233 -44.94 27.22 -4.23
CA LYS A 233 -45.72 28.47 -4.09
C LYS A 233 -46.38 28.91 -5.39
N LEU A 234 -46.21 28.18 -6.50
CA LEU A 234 -46.94 28.43 -7.75
C LEU A 234 -48.46 28.26 -7.58
N SER A 235 -48.88 27.45 -6.61
CA SER A 235 -50.27 27.31 -6.17
C SER A 235 -50.92 28.60 -5.65
N ARG A 236 -50.16 29.68 -5.41
CA ARG A 236 -50.70 30.97 -4.98
C ARG A 236 -51.32 31.77 -6.13
N PHE A 237 -50.86 31.55 -7.37
CA PHE A 237 -51.35 32.26 -8.55
C PHE A 237 -52.74 31.76 -8.98
N LYS A 238 -53.52 32.64 -9.59
CA LYS A 238 -54.81 32.28 -10.19
C LYS A 238 -54.58 31.48 -11.47
N VAL A 239 -55.56 30.66 -11.87
CA VAL A 239 -55.50 29.89 -13.13
C VAL A 239 -55.25 30.80 -14.34
N ILE A 240 -55.77 32.03 -14.30
CA ILE A 240 -55.58 33.03 -15.37
C ILE A 240 -54.11 33.45 -15.45
N GLU A 241 -53.49 33.81 -14.32
CA GLU A 241 -52.08 34.22 -14.24
C GLU A 241 -51.14 33.06 -14.67
N LEU A 242 -51.46 31.83 -14.27
CA LEU A 242 -50.70 30.65 -14.70
C LEU A 242 -50.80 30.44 -16.22
N LYS A 243 -51.98 30.64 -16.82
CA LYS A 243 -52.14 30.56 -18.28
C LYS A 243 -51.38 31.67 -19.00
N GLU A 244 -51.36 32.88 -18.46
CA GLU A 244 -50.57 34.00 -19.00
C GLU A 244 -49.07 33.70 -18.93
N MET A 245 -48.59 33.15 -17.81
CA MET A 245 -47.21 32.67 -17.67
C MET A 245 -46.90 31.59 -18.71
N CYS A 246 -47.74 30.55 -18.85
CA CYS A 246 -47.54 29.51 -19.85
C CYS A 246 -47.44 30.11 -21.26
N ASN A 247 -48.35 31.02 -21.62
CA ASN A 247 -48.34 31.68 -22.93
C ASN A 247 -47.06 32.51 -23.14
N PHE A 248 -46.55 33.18 -22.11
CA PHE A 248 -45.32 33.96 -22.19
C PHE A 248 -44.08 33.10 -22.48
N PHE A 249 -44.03 31.88 -21.94
CA PHE A 249 -42.97 30.90 -22.23
C PHE A 249 -43.28 30.00 -23.43
N GLU A 250 -44.29 30.34 -24.23
CA GLU A 250 -44.72 29.57 -25.40
C GLU A 250 -45.12 28.11 -25.07
N LEU A 251 -45.47 27.84 -23.82
CA LEU A 251 -46.12 26.60 -23.40
C LEU A 251 -47.58 26.71 -23.83
N SER A 252 -48.16 25.66 -24.44
CA SER A 252 -49.52 25.72 -24.97
C SER A 252 -50.56 25.19 -23.95
N PRO A 253 -51.13 26.01 -23.06
CA PRO A 253 -52.14 25.56 -22.12
C PRO A 253 -53.45 25.28 -22.86
N LYS A 254 -54.08 24.15 -22.58
CA LYS A 254 -55.42 23.85 -23.07
C LYS A 254 -56.44 24.65 -22.26
N ALA A 255 -57.55 25.00 -22.90
CA ALA A 255 -58.61 25.75 -22.24
C ALA A 255 -59.17 25.05 -20.99
N ARG A 256 -59.15 23.71 -20.97
CA ARG A 256 -59.65 22.87 -19.87
C ARG A 256 -58.61 22.52 -18.81
N ASP A 257 -57.37 23.01 -18.93
CA ASP A 257 -56.35 22.69 -17.95
C ASP A 257 -56.72 23.27 -16.59
N THR A 258 -56.70 22.39 -15.59
CA THR A 258 -56.96 22.73 -14.20
C THR A 258 -55.69 23.29 -13.57
N LYS A 259 -55.85 24.03 -12.46
CA LYS A 259 -54.72 24.59 -11.72
C LYS A 259 -53.54 23.63 -11.48
N PRO A 260 -53.74 22.36 -11.06
CA PRO A 260 -52.61 21.43 -10.91
C PRO A 260 -51.92 21.11 -12.23
N LEU A 261 -52.64 20.96 -13.34
CA LEU A 261 -52.06 20.67 -14.67
C LEU A 261 -51.24 21.83 -15.24
N LEU A 262 -51.45 23.05 -14.75
CA LEU A 262 -50.67 24.23 -15.15
C LEU A 262 -49.42 24.45 -14.27
N ILE A 263 -49.32 23.73 -13.15
CA ILE A 263 -48.21 23.81 -12.21
C ILE A 263 -47.20 22.68 -12.45
N GLU A 264 -47.68 21.54 -12.97
CA GLU A 264 -46.89 20.39 -13.43
C GLU A 264 -46.18 20.67 -14.76
#